data_AF-A0A5J4P9S7-F1
#
_entry.id   AF-A0A5J4P9S7-F1
#
_cell.length_a   1.000
_cell.length_b   1.000
_cell.length_c   1.000
_cell.angle_alpha   90.00
_cell.angle_beta   90.00
_cell.angle_gamma   90.00
#
_symmetry.space_group_name_H-M   'P 1'
#
loop_
_entity.id
_entity.type
_entity.pdbx_description
1 polymer ?
#
loop_
_entity_poly.entity_id
_entity_poly.type
_entity_poly.pdbx_seq_one_letter_code
_entity_poly.pdbx_strand_id
1 'polypeptide(L)'
;AISLFLAEFLYRALREEGENHSLFAYLKSSIIWLDEAQKRYANFHLVFLINLSHFLGLYPNLENYCKGDYFDMLNAGFTPTCPLQHSFFILPKETSHLPYLTRMNYETMYLFKMNRTESIRCLTIINEYYQLHLPGFSELKSLKILQELDIT
;
A
#
# COMPACT_ATOMS: atom_id res chain seq x y z
N ALA A 1 2.62 4.61 -16.39
CA ALA A 1 1.78 3.65 -15.65
C ALA A 1 1.49 4.15 -14.23
N ILE A 2 2.52 4.31 -13.40
CA ILE A 2 2.41 4.73 -11.99
C ILE A 2 1.59 6.01 -11.82
N SER A 3 1.88 7.09 -12.57
CA SER A 3 1.15 8.36 -12.42
C SER A 3 -0.34 8.25 -12.74
N LEU A 4 -0.72 7.45 -13.75
CA LEU A 4 -2.11 7.18 -14.08
C LEU A 4 -2.81 6.41 -12.95
N PHE A 5 -2.11 5.39 -12.42
CA PHE A 5 -2.60 4.61 -11.29
C PHE A 5 -2.82 5.49 -10.06
N LEU A 6 -1.85 6.33 -9.70
CA LEU A 6 -1.98 7.23 -8.55
C LEU A 6 -3.07 8.27 -8.74
N ALA A 7 -3.25 8.80 -9.96
CA ALA A 7 -4.34 9.72 -10.24
C ALA A 7 -5.72 9.06 -10.01
N GLU A 8 -5.94 7.85 -10.54
CA GLU A 8 -7.20 7.13 -10.29
C GLU A 8 -7.35 6.75 -8.81
N PHE A 9 -6.27 6.30 -8.17
CA PHE A 9 -6.26 5.93 -6.76
C PHE A 9 -6.68 7.12 -5.89
N LEU A 10 -6.01 8.26 -6.03
CA LEU A 10 -6.28 9.46 -5.24
C LEU A 10 -7.68 10.01 -5.51
N TYR A 11 -8.14 9.98 -6.76
CA TYR A 11 -9.52 10.37 -7.12
C TYR A 11 -10.57 9.58 -6.34
N ARG A 12 -10.29 8.29 -6.05
CA ARG A 12 -11.20 7.43 -5.28
C ARG A 12 -10.98 7.49 -3.78
N ALA A 13 -9.75 7.68 -3.33
CA ALA A 13 -9.39 7.67 -1.92
C ALA A 13 -9.72 8.99 -1.21
N LEU A 14 -9.58 10.14 -1.90
CA LEU A 14 -9.69 11.47 -1.31
C LEU A 14 -11.08 12.10 -1.51
N ARG A 15 -12.13 11.41 -1.08
CA ARG A 15 -13.51 11.91 -1.25
C ARG A 15 -13.86 12.86 -0.10
N GLU A 16 -13.91 14.15 -0.41
CA GLU A 16 -14.39 15.26 0.42
C GLU A 16 -14.01 15.20 1.91
N GLU A 17 -12.79 15.62 2.21
CA GLU A 17 -12.36 15.97 3.56
C GLU A 17 -11.91 17.44 3.60
N GLY A 18 -11.97 18.04 4.80
CA GLY A 18 -11.50 19.40 5.03
C GLY A 18 -10.01 19.58 4.72
N GLU A 19 -9.52 20.82 4.81
CA GLU A 19 -8.13 21.13 4.50
C GLU A 19 -7.15 20.26 5.32
N ASN A 20 -6.29 19.51 4.62
CA ASN A 20 -5.22 18.72 5.23
C ASN A 20 -3.88 19.10 4.59
N HIS A 21 -3.22 20.11 5.16
CA HIS A 21 -1.95 20.62 4.65
C HIS A 21 -0.84 19.57 4.68
N SER A 22 -0.83 18.67 5.68
CA SER A 22 0.17 17.62 5.80
C SER A 22 0.03 16.58 4.69
N LEU A 23 -1.19 16.15 4.39
CA LEU A 23 -1.48 15.28 3.25
C LEU A 23 -1.08 15.95 1.93
N PHE A 24 -1.47 17.21 1.73
CA PHE A 24 -1.09 17.93 0.52
C PHE A 24 0.43 18.05 0.35
N ALA A 25 1.16 18.38 1.42
CA ALA A 25 2.62 18.48 1.40
C ALA A 25 3.27 17.13 1.07
N TYR A 26 2.73 16.04 1.62
CA TYR A 26 3.15 14.68 1.28
C TYR A 26 2.91 14.38 -0.20
N LEU A 27 1.68 14.54 -0.70
CA LEU A 27 1.32 14.27 -2.10
C LEU A 27 2.22 15.06 -3.07
N LYS A 28 2.40 16.36 -2.81
CA LYS A 28 3.25 17.24 -3.62
C LYS A 28 4.70 16.74 -3.63
N SER A 29 5.28 16.48 -2.46
CA SER A 29 6.67 16.06 -2.34
C SER A 29 6.92 14.70 -2.99
N SER A 30 5.98 13.75 -2.83
CA SER A 30 6.06 12.43 -3.44
C SER A 30 5.98 12.48 -4.96
N ILE A 31 5.11 13.33 -5.52
CA ILE A 31 4.98 13.48 -6.98
C ILE A 31 6.25 14.12 -7.56
N ILE A 32 6.78 15.17 -6.94
CA ILE A 32 8.04 15.80 -7.35
C ILE A 32 9.17 14.77 -7.30
N TRP A 33 9.27 13.99 -6.21
CA TRP A 33 10.28 12.94 -6.10
C TRP A 33 10.19 11.92 -7.23
N LEU A 34 8.97 11.47 -7.59
CA LEU A 34 8.78 10.53 -8.70
C LEU A 34 9.19 11.13 -10.05
N ASP A 35 8.89 12.41 -10.29
CA ASP A 35 9.22 13.12 -11.53
C ASP A 35 10.74 13.27 -11.72
N GLU A 36 11.46 13.53 -10.63
CA GLU A 36 12.92 13.67 -10.63
C GLU A 36 13.67 12.32 -10.66
N ALA A 37 13.00 11.22 -10.27
CA ALA A 37 13.63 9.91 -10.15
C ALA A 37 13.97 9.28 -11.51
N GLN A 38 15.25 9.30 -11.88
CA GLN A 38 15.72 8.65 -13.11
C GLN A 38 15.77 7.11 -13.04
N LYS A 39 15.91 6.54 -11.83
CA LYS A 39 16.04 5.09 -11.61
C LYS A 39 15.63 4.75 -10.18
N ARG A 40 15.58 3.44 -9.87
CA ARG A 40 15.37 2.91 -8.51
C ARG A 40 13.99 3.26 -7.90
N TYR A 41 13.00 3.55 -8.75
CA TYR A 41 11.64 3.90 -8.33
C TYR A 41 10.63 2.73 -8.39
N ALA A 42 11.08 1.49 -8.61
CA ALA A 42 10.19 0.33 -8.84
C ALA A 42 9.13 0.14 -7.74
N ASN A 43 9.52 0.29 -6.47
CA ASN A 43 8.62 0.14 -5.32
C ASN A 43 7.94 1.45 -4.89
N PHE A 44 8.05 2.53 -5.68
CA PHE A 44 7.53 3.84 -5.31
C PHE A 44 6.05 3.80 -4.95
N HIS A 45 5.25 3.11 -5.77
CA HIS A 45 3.81 3.03 -5.57
C HIS A 45 3.45 2.30 -4.27
N LEU A 46 4.20 1.26 -3.86
CA LEU A 46 3.98 0.58 -2.57
C LEU A 46 4.26 1.51 -1.39
N VAL A 47 5.41 2.20 -1.42
CA VAL A 47 5.77 3.20 -0.40
C VAL A 47 4.72 4.31 -0.34
N PHE A 48 4.30 4.79 -1.51
CA PHE A 48 3.33 5.86 -1.62
C PHE A 48 2.00 5.49 -0.95
N LEU A 49 1.48 4.30 -1.23
CA LEU A 49 0.21 3.84 -0.71
C LEU A 49 0.27 3.50 0.78
N ILE A 50 1.36 2.92 1.27
CA ILE A 50 1.50 2.66 2.71
C ILE A 50 1.55 3.97 3.50
N ASN A 51 2.35 4.94 3.06
CA ASN A 51 2.41 6.23 3.75
C ASN A 51 1.11 7.03 3.64
N LEU A 52 0.40 6.94 2.50
CA LEU A 52 -0.91 7.56 2.33
C LEU A 52 -1.92 7.05 3.38
N SER A 53 -1.86 5.77 3.76
CA SER A 53 -2.80 5.21 4.75
C SER A 53 -2.70 5.86 6.13
N HIS A 54 -1.53 6.41 6.48
CA HIS A 54 -1.33 7.17 7.71
C HIS A 54 -2.13 8.48 7.71
N PHE A 55 -2.14 9.20 6.59
CA PHE A 55 -2.90 10.44 6.47
C PHE A 55 -4.42 10.23 6.48
N LEU A 56 -4.86 9.05 6.06
CA LEU A 56 -6.27 8.67 6.01
C LEU A 56 -6.75 7.94 7.27
N GLY A 57 -5.89 7.81 8.30
CA GLY A 57 -6.26 7.18 9.57
C GLY A 57 -6.48 5.67 9.51
N LEU A 58 -6.00 5.00 8.45
CA LEU A 58 -6.15 3.55 8.23
C LEU A 58 -4.80 2.81 8.22
N TYR A 59 -3.75 3.39 8.80
CA TYR A 59 -2.44 2.75 8.89
C TYR A 59 -2.54 1.40 9.61
N PRO A 60 -1.93 0.32 9.09
CA PRO A 60 -1.95 -0.98 9.74
C PRO A 60 -1.31 -0.91 11.14
N ASN A 61 -1.92 -1.53 12.14
CA ASN A 61 -1.32 -1.66 13.46
C ASN A 61 -0.17 -2.67 13.41
N LEU A 62 1.05 -2.17 13.63
CA LEU A 62 2.28 -2.96 13.58
C LEU A 62 2.78 -3.42 14.95
N GLU A 63 2.06 -3.10 16.02
CA GLU A 63 2.42 -3.48 17.37
C GLU A 63 2.26 -4.99 17.59
N ASN A 64 3.06 -5.55 18.50
CA ASN A 64 2.93 -6.92 18.99
C ASN A 64 3.06 -8.05 17.95
N TYR A 65 3.67 -7.78 16.78
CA TYR A 65 3.96 -8.82 15.80
C TYR A 65 4.78 -9.97 16.40
N CYS A 66 4.27 -11.20 16.27
CA CYS A 66 4.99 -12.43 16.57
C CYS A 66 5.17 -13.27 15.31
N LYS A 67 6.31 -13.98 15.23
CA LYS A 67 6.57 -14.92 14.13
C LYS A 67 5.50 -16.03 14.16
N GLY A 68 4.75 -16.15 13.08
CA GLY A 68 3.64 -17.11 12.98
C GLY A 68 2.26 -16.44 12.96
N ASP A 69 2.19 -15.14 13.23
CA ASP A 69 0.93 -14.41 13.21
C ASP A 69 0.39 -14.21 11.80
N TYR A 70 -0.93 -14.21 11.71
CA TYR A 70 -1.69 -13.73 10.57
C TYR A 70 -1.82 -12.20 10.69
N PHE A 71 -2.10 -11.53 9.57
CA PHE A 71 -2.58 -10.15 9.62
C PHE A 71 -4.06 -10.15 9.27
N ASP A 72 -4.90 -9.76 10.23
CA ASP A 72 -6.32 -9.55 10.02
C ASP A 72 -6.50 -8.21 9.31
N MET A 73 -6.87 -8.25 8.02
CA MET A 73 -6.99 -7.04 7.21
C MET A 73 -8.21 -6.21 7.60
N LEU A 74 -9.26 -6.83 8.12
CA LEU A 74 -10.47 -6.12 8.56
C LEU A 74 -10.22 -5.40 9.88
N ASN A 75 -9.55 -6.04 10.83
CA ASN A 75 -9.20 -5.45 12.12
C ASN A 75 -7.87 -4.67 12.09
N ALA A 76 -7.21 -4.61 10.94
CA ALA A 76 -5.96 -3.89 10.71
C ALA A 76 -4.82 -4.25 11.70
N GLY A 77 -4.72 -5.52 12.12
CA GLY A 77 -3.76 -5.92 13.15
C GLY A 77 -3.32 -7.38 13.08
N PHE A 78 -2.26 -7.72 13.81
CA PHE A 78 -1.77 -9.09 13.90
C PHE A 78 -2.64 -9.95 14.81
N THR A 79 -2.75 -11.23 14.47
CA THR A 79 -3.47 -12.22 15.29
C THR A 79 -2.76 -13.59 15.24
N PRO A 80 -2.61 -14.29 16.38
CA PRO A 80 -1.91 -15.58 16.43
C PRO A 80 -2.70 -16.73 15.80
N THR A 81 -4.01 -16.53 15.58
CA THR A 81 -4.91 -17.55 15.04
C THR A 81 -5.59 -17.06 13.77
N CYS A 82 -5.78 -17.95 12.80
CA CYS A 82 -6.51 -17.64 11.58
C CYS A 82 -7.92 -17.09 11.91
N PRO A 83 -8.31 -15.89 11.43
CA PRO A 83 -9.69 -15.44 11.49
C PRO A 83 -10.60 -16.44 10.77
N LEU A 84 -11.66 -16.91 11.43
CA LEU A 84 -12.59 -17.91 10.87
C LEU A 84 -13.89 -17.27 10.37
N GLN A 85 -14.17 -16.03 10.80
CA GLN A 85 -15.38 -15.30 10.46
C GLN A 85 -15.35 -14.63 9.08
N HIS A 86 -14.18 -14.54 8.44
CA HIS A 86 -14.00 -13.93 7.11
C HIS A 86 -12.71 -14.43 6.44
N SER A 87 -12.58 -14.17 5.14
CA SER A 87 -11.41 -14.51 4.34
C SER A 87 -10.37 -13.39 4.21
N PHE A 88 -10.62 -12.21 4.78
CA PHE A 88 -9.74 -11.04 4.67
C PHE A 88 -8.57 -11.10 5.66
N PHE A 89 -7.60 -11.97 5.40
CA PHE A 89 -6.38 -12.06 6.20
C PHE A 89 -5.16 -12.43 5.35
N ILE A 90 -3.97 -12.11 5.86
CA ILE A 90 -2.68 -12.47 5.27
C ILE A 90 -2.10 -13.66 6.05
N LEU A 91 -1.59 -14.65 5.32
CA LEU A 91 -0.97 -15.85 5.90
C LEU A 91 0.38 -15.53 6.56
N PRO A 92 0.79 -16.29 7.59
CA PRO A 92 1.97 -15.95 8.40
C PRO A 92 3.28 -15.74 7.64
N LYS A 93 3.49 -16.52 6.57
CA LYS A 93 4.66 -16.38 5.70
C LYS A 93 4.70 -14.99 5.06
N GLU A 94 3.59 -14.55 4.48
CA GLU A 94 3.48 -13.23 3.84
C GLU A 94 3.45 -12.10 4.89
N THR A 95 2.75 -12.31 6.01
CA THR A 95 2.67 -11.37 7.14
C THR A 95 4.04 -10.97 7.66
N SER A 96 4.99 -11.90 7.67
CA SER A 96 6.36 -11.63 8.11
C SER A 96 7.08 -10.53 7.32
N HIS A 97 6.59 -10.20 6.12
CA HIS A 97 7.14 -9.12 5.28
C HIS A 97 6.51 -7.75 5.57
N LEU A 98 5.35 -7.69 6.23
CA LEU A 98 4.61 -6.43 6.44
C LEU A 98 5.38 -5.38 7.28
N PRO A 99 6.10 -5.74 8.36
CA PRO A 99 6.94 -4.79 9.09
C PRO A 99 8.10 -4.21 8.26
N TYR A 100 8.55 -4.93 7.23
CA TYR A 100 9.60 -4.45 6.32
C TYR A 100 9.03 -3.53 5.26
N LEU A 101 7.87 -3.89 4.70
CA LEU A 101 7.14 -3.10 3.71
C LEU A 101 6.85 -1.68 4.23
N THR A 102 6.46 -1.59 5.50
CA THR A 102 6.09 -0.35 6.18
C THR A 102 7.26 0.53 6.59
N ARG A 103 8.48 -0.01 6.60
CA ARG A 103 9.72 0.74 6.86
C ARG A 103 10.37 1.29 5.59
N MET A 104 9.88 0.92 4.42
CA MET A 104 10.40 1.46 3.16
C MET A 104 10.13 2.96 3.06
N ASN A 105 11.12 3.70 2.55
CA ASN A 105 10.98 5.10 2.17
C ASN A 105 11.60 5.33 0.79
N TYR A 106 11.40 6.51 0.22
CA TYR A 106 11.87 6.81 -1.14
C TYR A 106 13.39 6.69 -1.31
N GLU A 107 14.16 6.96 -0.25
CA GLU A 107 15.62 6.85 -0.27
C GLU A 107 16.12 5.40 -0.25
N THR A 108 15.38 4.47 0.36
CA THR A 108 15.87 3.12 0.67
C THR A 108 15.08 2.00 0.00
N MET A 109 13.92 2.29 -0.62
CA MET A 109 13.04 1.28 -1.20
C MET A 109 13.69 0.40 -2.26
N TYR A 110 14.75 0.88 -2.93
CA TYR A 110 15.51 0.10 -3.92
C TYR A 110 16.33 -1.04 -3.30
N LEU A 111 16.56 -1.02 -1.99
CA LEU A 111 17.23 -2.10 -1.26
C LEU A 111 16.31 -3.32 -1.11
N PHE A 112 14.99 -3.11 -1.19
CA PHE A 112 13.98 -4.14 -1.10
C PHE A 112 13.72 -4.72 -2.48
N LYS A 113 14.53 -5.70 -2.87
CA LYS A 113 14.36 -6.40 -4.13
C LYS A 113 13.12 -7.28 -4.07
N MET A 114 12.06 -6.83 -4.73
CA MET A 114 10.85 -7.60 -4.94
C MET A 114 10.88 -8.13 -6.36
N ASN A 115 10.62 -9.41 -6.53
CA ASN A 115 10.29 -9.92 -7.85
C ASN A 115 8.89 -9.45 -8.23
N ARG A 116 8.57 -9.59 -9.51
CA ARG A 116 7.31 -9.13 -10.06
C ARG A 116 6.08 -9.74 -9.36
N THR A 117 6.11 -11.03 -9.07
CA THR A 117 5.00 -11.71 -8.39
C THR A 117 4.76 -11.13 -7.00
N GLU A 118 5.84 -10.82 -6.27
CA GLU A 118 5.78 -10.17 -4.95
C GLU A 118 5.22 -8.75 -5.05
N SER A 119 5.68 -7.94 -6.02
CA SER A 119 5.16 -6.58 -6.25
C SER A 119 3.66 -6.58 -6.53
N ILE A 120 3.22 -7.43 -7.47
CA ILE A 120 1.80 -7.58 -7.83
C ILE A 120 0.97 -8.03 -6.62
N ARG A 121 1.49 -8.99 -5.83
CA ARG A 121 0.81 -9.51 -4.65
C ARG A 121 0.66 -8.43 -3.58
N CYS A 122 1.72 -7.68 -3.25
CA CYS A 122 1.67 -6.58 -2.30
C CYS A 122 0.71 -5.48 -2.77
N LEU A 123 0.78 -5.09 -4.04
CA LEU A 123 -0.12 -4.09 -4.59
C LEU A 123 -1.58 -4.55 -4.50
N THR A 124 -1.86 -5.82 -4.78
CA THR A 124 -3.22 -6.39 -4.68
C THR A 124 -3.73 -6.32 -3.23
N ILE A 125 -2.92 -6.77 -2.27
CA ILE A 125 -3.27 -6.74 -0.83
C ILE A 125 -3.52 -5.31 -0.36
N ILE A 126 -2.64 -4.36 -0.72
CA ILE A 126 -2.82 -2.95 -0.34
C ILE A 126 -4.14 -2.42 -0.91
N ASN A 127 -4.44 -2.68 -2.18
CA ASN A 127 -5.69 -2.20 -2.78
C ASN A 127 -6.93 -2.82 -2.12
N GLU A 128 -6.89 -4.12 -1.81
CA GLU A 128 -7.97 -4.80 -1.08
C GLU A 128 -8.15 -4.18 0.31
N TYR A 129 -7.06 -3.92 1.04
CA TYR A 129 -7.08 -3.25 2.33
C TYR A 129 -7.75 -1.87 2.25
N TYR A 130 -7.40 -1.05 1.25
CA TYR A 130 -8.08 0.23 1.03
C TYR A 130 -9.58 0.08 0.72
N GLN A 131 -10.00 -0.95 -0.02
CA GLN A 131 -11.42 -1.23 -0.26
C GLN A 131 -12.17 -1.61 1.02
N LEU A 132 -11.52 -2.29 1.96
CA LEU A 132 -12.11 -2.66 3.25
C LEU A 132 -12.31 -1.45 4.17
N HIS A 133 -11.39 -0.47 4.12
CA HIS A 133 -11.34 0.63 5.08
C HIS A 133 -11.89 1.96 4.56
N LEU A 134 -11.95 2.19 3.24
CA LEU A 134 -12.48 3.42 2.66
C LEU A 134 -13.86 3.23 2.03
N PRO A 135 -14.92 3.86 2.57
CA PRO A 135 -16.25 3.81 1.99
C PRO A 135 -16.29 4.29 0.54
N GLY A 136 -16.83 3.45 -0.35
CA GLY A 136 -16.98 3.78 -1.76
C GLY A 136 -15.67 3.75 -2.57
N PHE A 137 -14.57 3.26 -2.00
CA PHE A 137 -13.36 2.94 -2.75
C PHE A 137 -13.58 1.66 -3.56
N SER A 138 -13.79 1.79 -4.87
CA SER A 138 -14.08 0.67 -5.77
C SER A 138 -12.86 0.23 -6.60
N GLU A 139 -12.94 -0.93 -7.25
CA GLU A 139 -11.87 -1.52 -8.09
C GLU A 139 -11.27 -0.51 -9.10
N LEU A 140 -9.94 -0.38 -9.09
CA LEU A 140 -9.20 0.52 -9.96
C LEU A 140 -8.96 -0.12 -11.33
N LYS A 141 -9.31 0.59 -12.40
CA LYS A 141 -9.11 0.11 -13.78
C LYS A 141 -7.64 0.13 -14.16
N SER A 142 -6.91 1.13 -13.68
CA SER A 142 -5.46 1.31 -13.89
C SER A 142 -4.60 0.30 -13.15
N LEU A 143 -5.13 -0.44 -12.16
CA LEU A 143 -4.37 -1.45 -11.43
C LEU A 143 -3.87 -2.55 -12.36
N LYS A 144 -4.73 -3.06 -13.24
CA LYS A 144 -4.36 -4.08 -14.23
C LYS A 144 -3.27 -3.56 -15.17
N ILE A 145 -3.39 -2.30 -15.61
CA ILE A 145 -2.39 -1.64 -16.46
C ILE A 145 -1.03 -1.53 -15.74
N LEU A 146 -1.02 -1.17 -14.46
CA LEU A 146 0.22 -1.08 -13.69
C LEU A 146 0.86 -2.46 -13.52
N GLN A 147 0.08 -3.48 -13.17
CA GLN A 147 0.53 -4.87 -13.07
C GLN A 147 1.04 -5.43 -14.42
N GLU A 148 0.49 -4.94 -15.54
CA GLU A 148 0.87 -5.29 -16.91
C GLU A 148 2.12 -4.56 -17.42
N LEU A 149 2.52 -3.44 -16.81
CA LEU A 149 3.72 -2.70 -17.21
C LEU A 149 4.90 -2.96 -16.28
N ASP A 150 4.65 -3.39 -15.04
CA ASP A 150 5.64 -4.07 -14.17
C ASP A 150 6.13 -5.42 -14.76
N ILE A 151 5.69 -5.76 -15.97
CA ILE A 151 6.10 -6.90 -16.81
C ILE A 151 7.35 -6.62 -17.64
N THR A 152 7.63 -5.35 -17.91
CA THR A 152 8.66 -4.86 -18.85
C THR A 152 9.82 -4.21 -18.12
#